data_AF-A0A4U9HAB5-F1
#
_entry.id   AF-A0A4U9HAB5-F1
#
_cell.length_a   1.000
_cell.length_b   1.000
_cell.length_c   1.000
_cell.angle_alpha   90.00
_cell.angle_beta   90.00
_cell.angle_gamma   90.00
#
_symmetry.space_group_name_H-M   'P 1'
#
loop_
_entity.id
_entity.type
_entity.pdbx_description
1 polymer ?
#
loop_
_entity_poly.entity_id
_entity_poly.type
_entity_poly.pdbx_seq_one_letter_code
_entity_poly.pdbx_strand_id
1 'polypeptide(L)'
;MARSKGFEGMALSPDGSKLYPLLEGALWDGEDFEQVDGKRYLRVLEFDVKRQQWSGRSWQYVLEDNAHAIGDFNLIDATHGLVIERDNGEGTADRACAAGAPTENCFSQPAKFKRVYRIAFSDANVGRPVEKQAYIDLLKIQDPNRLARKPLNNGVLTFPFFTIENVDVVDKRHIIVGNDNNFPFSASRQPNQADDNEFILLETPQLLTP
;
A
#
# COMPACT_ATOMS: atom_id res chain seq x y z
N MET A 1 1.79 17.89 -18.27
CA MET A 1 1.80 17.15 -16.99
C MET A 1 0.61 17.62 -16.18
N ALA A 2 -0.40 16.78 -15.98
CA ALA A 2 -1.60 17.17 -15.24
C ALA A 2 -1.99 16.08 -14.24
N ARG A 3 -1.28 16.09 -13.10
CA ARG A 3 -1.68 15.77 -11.71
C ARG A 3 -0.40 15.56 -10.89
N SER A 4 -0.43 15.95 -9.61
CA SER A 4 0.66 15.65 -8.67
C SER A 4 0.86 14.13 -8.65
N LYS A 5 2.08 13.69 -8.93
CA LYS A 5 2.54 12.30 -8.81
C LYS A 5 3.94 12.34 -8.20
N GLY A 6 3.96 12.72 -6.93
CA GLY A 6 5.17 12.96 -6.15
C GLY A 6 5.71 11.68 -5.53
N PHE A 7 6.18 11.78 -4.28
CA PHE A 7 6.45 10.61 -3.44
C PHE A 7 5.20 10.26 -2.65
N GLU A 8 4.85 8.97 -2.64
CA GLU A 8 3.70 8.45 -1.88
C GLU A 8 4.16 7.69 -0.63
N GLY A 9 5.31 7.02 -0.70
CA GLY A 9 5.93 6.35 0.45
C GLY A 9 7.41 6.68 0.54
N MET A 10 8.00 6.55 1.72
CA MET A 10 9.44 6.77 1.91
C MET A 10 9.96 5.99 3.09
N ALA A 11 10.92 5.10 2.84
CA ALA A 11 11.53 4.30 3.88
C ALA A 11 12.92 4.84 4.30
N LEU A 12 13.31 4.59 5.55
CA LEU A 12 14.65 4.86 6.07
C LEU A 12 15.44 3.55 6.21
N SER A 13 16.68 3.52 5.71
CA SER A 13 17.62 2.42 5.99
C SER A 13 17.82 2.20 7.51
N PRO A 14 18.06 0.96 7.98
CA PRO A 14 18.25 0.69 9.40
C PRO A 14 19.40 1.46 10.05
N ASP A 15 20.44 1.82 9.28
CA ASP A 15 21.58 2.61 9.75
C ASP A 15 21.37 4.14 9.58
N GLY A 16 20.22 4.55 9.03
CA GLY A 16 19.86 5.94 8.77
C GLY A 16 20.65 6.63 7.66
N SER A 17 21.50 5.91 6.92
CA SER A 17 22.39 6.50 5.92
C SER A 17 21.70 6.80 4.59
N LYS A 18 20.61 6.09 4.30
CA LYS A 18 19.81 6.17 3.08
C LYS A 18 18.32 6.39 3.36
N LEU A 19 17.69 7.19 2.51
CA LEU A 19 16.23 7.22 2.33
C LEU A 19 15.88 6.55 1.01
N TYR A 20 14.71 5.91 0.98
CA TYR A 20 14.15 5.27 -0.21
C TYR A 20 12.75 5.80 -0.54
N PRO A 21 12.63 7.00 -1.15
CA PRO A 21 11.34 7.51 -1.62
C PRO A 21 10.79 6.66 -2.77
N LEU A 22 9.49 6.39 -2.74
CA LEU A 22 8.76 5.65 -3.74
C LEU A 22 7.73 6.56 -4.42
N LEU A 23 7.78 6.63 -5.75
CA LEU A 23 6.92 7.49 -6.54
C LEU A 23 5.45 7.04 -6.51
N GLU A 24 4.52 8.01 -6.49
CA GLU A 24 3.07 7.77 -6.55
C GLU A 24 2.61 7.25 -7.93
N GLY A 25 3.38 7.54 -8.98
CA GLY A 25 3.02 7.21 -10.36
C GLY A 25 4.23 6.85 -11.22
N ALA A 26 3.97 6.08 -12.27
CA ALA A 26 4.96 5.79 -13.31
C ALA A 26 5.34 7.09 -14.04
N LEU A 27 6.61 7.22 -14.42
CA LEU A 27 7.04 8.36 -15.22
C LEU A 27 6.56 8.21 -16.67
N TRP A 28 6.41 9.33 -17.35
CA TRP A 28 6.09 9.40 -18.78
C TRP A 28 7.35 9.79 -19.54
N ASP A 29 7.74 9.00 -20.55
CA ASP A 29 8.96 9.25 -21.33
C ASP A 29 8.76 10.15 -22.56
N GLY A 30 7.51 10.48 -22.87
CA GLY A 30 7.14 11.21 -24.09
C GLY A 30 6.14 10.44 -24.93
N GLU A 31 6.16 9.11 -24.86
CA GLU A 31 5.37 8.20 -25.70
C GLU A 31 4.51 7.24 -24.88
N ASP A 32 5.05 6.69 -23.78
CA ASP A 32 4.32 5.81 -22.88
C ASP A 32 4.73 6.03 -21.41
N PHE A 33 3.96 5.43 -20.50
CA PHE A 33 4.35 5.30 -19.11
C PHE A 33 5.38 4.18 -18.94
N GLU A 34 6.29 4.37 -17.99
CA GLU A 34 7.25 3.37 -17.57
C GLU A 34 6.57 2.06 -17.17
N GLN A 35 6.93 0.98 -17.87
CA GLN A 35 6.32 -0.34 -17.68
C GLN A 35 7.27 -1.49 -18.00
N VAL A 36 6.95 -2.66 -17.44
CA VAL A 36 7.56 -3.96 -17.74
C VAL A 36 6.42 -4.92 -18.08
N ASP A 37 6.49 -5.57 -19.24
CA ASP A 37 5.47 -6.53 -19.72
C ASP A 37 4.03 -5.98 -19.68
N GLY A 38 3.86 -4.70 -20.03
CA GLY A 38 2.56 -4.00 -20.03
C GLY A 38 2.05 -3.59 -18.65
N LYS A 39 2.80 -3.86 -17.57
CA LYS A 39 2.51 -3.39 -16.21
C LYS A 39 3.39 -2.21 -15.85
N ARG A 40 2.76 -1.11 -15.45
CA ARG A 40 3.43 0.10 -14.98
C ARG A 40 4.24 -0.20 -13.74
N TYR A 41 5.39 0.44 -13.62
CA TYR A 41 6.18 0.39 -12.40
C TYR A 41 6.39 1.78 -11.80
N LEU A 42 6.55 1.79 -10.48
CA LEU A 42 6.88 2.96 -9.69
C LEU A 42 8.36 2.87 -9.30
N ARG A 43 9.07 4.00 -9.33
CA ARG A 43 10.49 4.00 -8.97
C ARG A 43 10.65 4.12 -7.45
N VAL A 44 11.39 3.19 -6.87
CA VAL A 44 12.02 3.36 -5.55
C VAL A 44 13.37 4.00 -5.78
N LEU A 45 13.59 5.23 -5.31
CA LEU A 45 14.83 6.00 -5.51
C LEU A 45 15.72 5.91 -4.28
N GLU A 46 17.04 5.98 -4.43
CA GLU A 46 17.95 6.07 -3.28
C GLU A 46 18.50 7.49 -3.09
N PHE A 47 18.39 8.00 -1.87
CA PHE A 47 18.98 9.26 -1.45
C PHE A 47 20.00 9.04 -0.32
N ASP A 48 21.19 9.62 -0.46
CA ASP A 48 22.24 9.60 0.56
C ASP A 48 22.04 10.75 1.55
N VAL A 49 21.69 10.40 2.80
CA VAL A 49 21.34 11.38 3.84
C VAL A 49 22.54 12.26 4.20
N LYS A 50 23.73 11.67 4.33
CA LYS A 50 24.94 12.40 4.75
C LYS A 50 25.43 13.35 3.67
N ARG A 51 25.40 12.92 2.41
CA ARG A 51 25.81 13.76 1.26
C ARG A 51 24.72 14.71 0.80
N GLN A 52 23.47 14.48 1.21
CA GLN A 52 22.29 15.20 0.76
C GLN A 52 22.13 15.16 -0.77
N GLN A 53 22.35 13.99 -1.35
CA GLN A 53 22.38 13.79 -2.80
C GLN A 53 21.66 12.51 -3.21
N TRP A 54 20.94 12.58 -4.32
CA TRP A 54 20.45 11.40 -5.04
C TRP A 54 21.64 10.57 -5.52
N SER A 55 21.65 9.26 -5.25
CA SER A 55 22.77 8.41 -5.69
C SER A 55 22.68 8.03 -7.17
N GLY A 56 21.54 8.30 -7.81
CA GLY A 56 21.22 7.85 -9.17
C GLY A 56 20.76 6.39 -9.24
N ARG A 57 20.78 5.67 -8.11
CA ARG A 57 20.27 4.29 -8.01
C ARG A 57 18.75 4.30 -7.82
N SER A 58 18.10 3.34 -8.45
CA SER A 58 16.66 3.11 -8.29
C SER A 58 16.28 1.65 -8.54
N TRP A 59 15.10 1.25 -8.08
CA TRP A 59 14.48 -0.05 -8.35
C TRP A 59 13.05 0.15 -8.86
N GLN A 60 12.50 -0.89 -9.50
CA GLN A 60 11.18 -0.85 -10.11
C GLN A 60 10.18 -1.63 -9.26
N TYR A 61 9.22 -0.95 -8.64
CA TYR A 61 8.06 -1.57 -8.01
C TYR A 61 6.97 -1.76 -9.06
N VAL A 62 6.85 -2.97 -9.63
CA VAL A 62 5.87 -3.28 -10.68
C VAL A 62 4.49 -3.47 -10.05
N LEU A 63 3.50 -2.72 -10.49
CA LEU A 63 2.12 -2.80 -9.98
C LEU A 63 1.45 -4.11 -10.41
N GLU A 64 0.53 -4.63 -9.60
CA GLU A 64 -0.30 -5.78 -10.03
C GLU A 64 -1.25 -5.40 -11.17
N ASP A 65 -1.76 -4.16 -11.15
CA ASP A 65 -2.63 -3.59 -12.16
C ASP A 65 -2.30 -2.10 -12.37
N ASN A 66 -2.42 -1.61 -13.61
CA ASN A 66 -2.06 -0.23 -13.99
C ASN A 66 -2.96 0.85 -13.38
N ALA A 67 -4.10 0.48 -12.80
CA ALA A 67 -4.99 1.34 -12.06
C ALA A 67 -4.74 1.34 -10.54
N HIS A 68 -3.88 0.46 -10.03
CA HIS A 68 -3.53 0.45 -8.62
C HIS A 68 -2.69 1.67 -8.22
N ALA A 69 -2.66 1.92 -6.92
CA ALA A 69 -1.79 2.88 -6.28
C ALA A 69 -1.11 2.22 -5.09
N ILE A 70 -0.03 2.84 -4.63
CA ILE A 70 0.59 2.50 -3.36
C ILE A 70 0.02 3.41 -2.26
N GLY A 71 0.30 3.06 -1.00
CA GLY A 71 -0.15 3.86 0.15
C GLY A 71 0.97 4.24 1.12
N ASP A 72 1.98 3.39 1.28
CA ASP A 72 3.15 3.68 2.12
C ASP A 72 4.29 2.69 1.81
N PHE A 73 5.50 3.00 2.28
CA PHE A 73 6.69 2.17 2.17
C PHE A 73 7.63 2.34 3.37
N ASN A 74 7.88 1.24 4.10
CA ASN A 74 8.86 1.18 5.20
C ASN A 74 9.76 -0.06 5.10
N LEU A 75 10.95 -0.02 5.71
CA LEU A 75 11.89 -1.16 5.67
C LEU A 75 11.70 -2.11 6.86
N ILE A 76 11.86 -3.40 6.59
CA ILE A 76 12.00 -4.44 7.60
C ILE A 76 13.48 -4.56 8.00
N ASP A 77 14.37 -4.56 7.00
CA ASP A 77 15.82 -4.62 7.14
C ASP A 77 16.50 -3.90 5.96
N ALA A 78 17.81 -4.08 5.79
CA ALA A 78 18.59 -3.39 4.75
C ALA A 78 18.19 -3.77 3.31
N THR A 79 17.51 -4.90 3.11
CA THR A 79 17.18 -5.46 1.78
C THR A 79 15.72 -5.84 1.60
N HIS A 80 14.89 -5.70 2.64
CA HIS A 80 13.46 -6.01 2.61
C HIS A 80 12.62 -4.84 3.12
N GLY A 81 11.47 -4.64 2.50
CA GLY A 81 10.51 -3.63 2.94
C GLY A 81 9.06 -4.02 2.75
N LEU A 82 8.18 -3.24 3.36
CA LEU A 82 6.74 -3.37 3.33
C LEU A 82 6.16 -2.26 2.45
N VAL A 83 5.40 -2.63 1.42
CA VAL A 83 4.71 -1.67 0.54
C VAL A 83 3.22 -1.95 0.58
N ILE A 84 2.41 -0.93 0.84
CA ILE A 84 0.96 -1.01 0.62
C ILE A 84 0.70 -0.86 -0.87
N GLU A 85 -0.08 -1.77 -1.46
CA GLU A 85 -0.66 -1.61 -2.79
C GLU A 85 -2.17 -1.87 -2.73
N ARG A 86 -2.94 -0.98 -3.35
CA ARG A 86 -4.39 -0.95 -3.25
C ARG A 86 -5.03 -0.54 -4.57
N ASP A 87 -6.21 -1.09 -4.83
CA ASP A 87 -7.10 -0.55 -5.85
C ASP A 87 -7.74 0.78 -5.41
N ASN A 88 -8.46 1.41 -6.32
CA ASN A 88 -9.23 2.62 -6.06
C ASN A 88 -10.66 2.32 -5.57
N GLY A 89 -10.98 1.07 -5.24
CA GLY A 89 -12.27 0.71 -4.67
C GLY A 89 -12.31 0.93 -3.16
N GLU A 90 -13.50 1.01 -2.61
CA GLU A 90 -13.72 1.14 -1.17
C GLU A 90 -14.95 0.36 -0.70
N GLY A 91 -14.97 0.02 0.58
CA GLY A 91 -16.04 -0.77 1.17
C GLY A 91 -16.09 -2.22 0.72
N THR A 92 -17.09 -2.93 1.23
CA THR A 92 -17.19 -4.39 1.12
C THR A 92 -18.35 -4.82 0.22
N ALA A 93 -18.24 -6.02 -0.34
CA ALA A 93 -19.20 -6.55 -1.31
C ALA A 93 -20.65 -6.65 -0.77
N ASP A 94 -20.84 -6.84 0.55
CA ASP A 94 -22.16 -6.86 1.19
C ASP A 94 -22.86 -5.50 1.22
N ARG A 95 -22.14 -4.42 0.91
CA ARG A 95 -22.67 -3.06 0.75
C ARG A 95 -22.52 -2.53 -0.68
N ALA A 96 -22.28 -3.41 -1.65
CA ALA A 96 -22.20 -3.04 -3.05
C ALA A 96 -23.54 -2.54 -3.57
N CYS A 97 -23.51 -1.55 -4.47
CA CYS A 97 -24.71 -1.12 -5.17
C CYS A 97 -25.24 -2.24 -6.07
N ALA A 98 -26.56 -2.43 -6.08
CA ALA A 98 -27.21 -3.26 -7.08
C ALA A 98 -27.02 -2.66 -8.48
N ALA A 99 -26.93 -3.49 -9.50
CA ALA A 99 -26.74 -3.03 -10.88
C ALA A 99 -27.86 -2.07 -11.30
N GLY A 100 -27.48 -0.85 -11.72
CA GLY A 100 -28.41 0.20 -12.13
C GLY A 100 -29.13 0.92 -10.99
N ALA A 101 -28.81 0.63 -9.73
CA ALA A 101 -29.36 1.35 -8.58
C ALA A 101 -28.63 2.69 -8.34
N PRO A 102 -29.31 3.68 -7.71
CA PRO A 102 -28.66 4.88 -7.19
C PRO A 102 -27.54 4.53 -6.20
N THR A 103 -26.44 5.31 -6.21
CA THR A 103 -25.20 4.99 -5.48
C THR A 103 -25.03 5.74 -4.17
N GLU A 104 -26.05 6.45 -3.71
CA GLU A 104 -25.95 7.32 -2.54
C GLU A 104 -25.74 6.50 -1.26
N ASN A 105 -26.29 5.29 -1.17
CA ASN A 105 -26.31 4.50 0.07
C ASN A 105 -25.56 3.17 -0.02
N CYS A 106 -24.63 3.05 -0.97
CA CYS A 106 -23.90 1.82 -1.26
C CYS A 106 -22.58 2.12 -1.98
N PHE A 107 -21.69 1.12 -2.06
CA PHE A 107 -20.43 1.25 -2.78
C PHE A 107 -20.60 0.89 -4.25
N SER A 108 -20.40 1.86 -5.14
CA SER A 108 -20.43 1.66 -6.59
C SER A 108 -19.25 0.83 -7.09
N GLN A 109 -18.10 0.94 -6.41
CA GLN A 109 -16.89 0.17 -6.67
C GLN A 109 -16.33 -0.39 -5.34
N PRO A 110 -16.83 -1.57 -4.89
CA PRO A 110 -16.28 -2.25 -3.72
C PRO A 110 -14.79 -2.54 -3.87
N ALA A 111 -14.05 -2.46 -2.76
CA ALA A 111 -12.64 -2.84 -2.71
C ALA A 111 -12.47 -4.34 -3.07
N LYS A 112 -11.51 -4.63 -3.94
CA LYS A 112 -11.16 -5.99 -4.40
C LYS A 112 -9.70 -6.33 -4.16
N PHE A 113 -8.85 -5.33 -4.00
CA PHE A 113 -7.42 -5.50 -3.81
C PHE A 113 -6.87 -4.48 -2.79
N LYS A 114 -6.45 -4.96 -1.62
CA LYS A 114 -5.73 -4.18 -0.60
C LYS A 114 -4.67 -5.09 0.02
N ARG A 115 -3.38 -4.82 -0.22
CA ARG A 115 -2.29 -5.69 0.25
C ARG A 115 -1.15 -4.91 0.87
N VAL A 116 -0.52 -5.51 1.86
CA VAL A 116 0.85 -5.16 2.29
C VAL A 116 1.78 -6.22 1.73
N TYR A 117 2.68 -5.86 0.82
CA TYR A 117 3.70 -6.74 0.27
C TYR A 117 4.99 -6.67 1.06
N ARG A 118 5.63 -7.82 1.32
CA ARG A 118 7.08 -7.85 1.53
C ARG A 118 7.77 -7.86 0.17
N ILE A 119 8.62 -6.88 -0.06
CA ILE A 119 9.53 -6.82 -1.21
C ILE A 119 10.97 -7.10 -0.80
N ALA A 120 11.76 -7.65 -1.72
CA ALA A 120 13.22 -7.72 -1.62
C ALA A 120 13.89 -6.90 -2.72
N PHE A 121 14.94 -6.17 -2.35
CA PHE A 121 15.73 -5.36 -3.25
C PHE A 121 17.18 -5.25 -2.74
N SER A 122 18.14 -5.18 -3.66
CA SER A 122 19.57 -5.14 -3.34
C SER A 122 20.39 -4.54 -4.48
N ASP A 123 21.72 -4.49 -4.30
CA ASP A 123 22.66 -4.14 -5.36
C ASP A 123 22.50 -5.02 -6.62
N ALA A 124 22.06 -6.27 -6.45
CA ALA A 124 21.92 -7.20 -7.56
C ALA A 124 20.82 -6.80 -8.56
N ASN A 125 19.80 -6.04 -8.15
CA ASN A 125 18.68 -5.65 -9.02
C ASN A 125 18.48 -4.13 -9.12
N VAL A 126 19.53 -3.34 -8.93
CA VAL A 126 19.49 -1.90 -9.28
C VAL A 126 19.08 -1.75 -10.75
N GLY A 127 18.15 -0.83 -11.00
CA GLY A 127 17.56 -0.56 -12.31
C GLY A 127 16.55 -1.61 -12.79
N ARG A 128 16.25 -2.62 -11.97
CA ARG A 128 15.39 -3.75 -12.30
C ARG A 128 14.24 -3.91 -11.29
N PRO A 129 13.25 -4.79 -11.55
CA PRO A 129 12.17 -5.05 -10.62
C PRO A 129 12.64 -5.52 -9.25
N VAL A 130 11.99 -5.01 -8.20
CA VAL A 130 12.02 -5.62 -6.85
C VAL A 130 11.28 -6.95 -6.89
N GLU A 131 11.64 -7.86 -5.99
CA GLU A 131 10.95 -9.15 -5.86
C GLU A 131 9.82 -9.04 -4.83
N LYS A 132 8.57 -9.23 -5.22
CA LYS A 132 7.45 -9.39 -4.29
C LYS A 132 7.44 -10.83 -3.77
N GLN A 133 7.76 -11.04 -2.49
CA GLN A 133 7.96 -12.37 -1.91
C GLN A 133 6.76 -12.90 -1.13
N ALA A 134 6.06 -12.03 -0.41
CA ALA A 134 4.92 -12.39 0.42
C ALA A 134 3.95 -11.21 0.54
N TYR A 135 2.72 -11.45 0.99
CA TYR A 135 1.77 -10.38 1.27
C TYR A 135 0.77 -10.73 2.38
N ILE A 136 0.17 -9.70 2.96
CA ILE A 136 -1.05 -9.76 3.77
C ILE A 136 -2.20 -9.19 2.96
N ASP A 137 -3.30 -9.94 2.85
CA ASP A 137 -4.55 -9.48 2.22
C ASP A 137 -5.39 -8.75 3.27
N LEU A 138 -5.44 -7.43 3.17
CA LEU A 138 -6.15 -6.56 4.11
C LEU A 138 -7.69 -6.68 4.00
N LEU A 139 -8.20 -7.37 2.98
CA LEU A 139 -9.62 -7.71 2.86
C LEU A 139 -9.97 -9.07 3.50
N LYS A 140 -8.98 -9.79 4.07
CA LYS A 140 -9.16 -11.14 4.62
C LYS A 140 -8.42 -11.36 5.95
N ILE A 141 -8.44 -10.36 6.83
CA ILE A 141 -7.74 -10.42 8.11
C ILE A 141 -8.49 -11.35 9.07
N GLN A 142 -7.83 -12.42 9.51
CA GLN A 142 -8.39 -13.34 10.49
C GLN A 142 -8.40 -12.70 11.88
N ASP A 143 -9.47 -12.94 12.65
CA ASP A 143 -9.59 -12.48 14.03
C ASP A 143 -9.76 -13.65 15.02
N PRO A 144 -8.74 -14.51 15.18
CA PRO A 144 -8.84 -15.74 15.97
C PRO A 144 -9.10 -15.46 17.46
N ASN A 145 -8.66 -14.30 17.95
CA ASN A 145 -8.79 -13.88 19.34
C ASN A 145 -9.99 -12.96 19.59
N ARG A 146 -10.83 -12.69 18.58
CA ARG A 146 -12.04 -11.86 18.66
C ARG A 146 -11.76 -10.44 19.19
N LEU A 147 -10.68 -9.83 18.71
CA LEU A 147 -10.23 -8.49 19.11
C LEU A 147 -10.87 -7.37 18.28
N ALA A 148 -11.47 -7.68 17.14
CA ALA A 148 -12.05 -6.66 16.26
C ALA A 148 -13.16 -5.87 16.98
N ARG A 149 -13.06 -4.54 16.91
CA ARG A 149 -14.09 -3.61 17.42
C ARG A 149 -15.11 -3.19 16.36
N LYS A 150 -14.89 -3.64 15.12
CA LYS A 150 -15.78 -3.40 13.98
C LYS A 150 -16.42 -4.74 13.57
N PRO A 151 -17.63 -4.71 12.98
CA PRO A 151 -18.25 -5.92 12.46
C PRO A 151 -17.35 -6.63 11.44
N LEU A 152 -17.35 -7.96 11.50
CA LEU A 152 -16.66 -8.80 10.53
C LEU A 152 -17.52 -8.97 9.27
N ASN A 153 -16.88 -9.15 8.12
CA ASN A 153 -17.53 -9.55 6.87
C ASN A 153 -17.18 -11.01 6.62
N ASN A 154 -18.17 -11.90 6.58
CA ASN A 154 -17.96 -13.33 6.34
C ASN A 154 -16.89 -13.97 7.28
N GLY A 155 -16.87 -13.54 8.54
CA GLY A 155 -15.98 -14.09 9.57
C GLY A 155 -14.56 -13.52 9.60
N VAL A 156 -14.24 -12.52 8.75
CA VAL A 156 -12.94 -11.83 8.75
C VAL A 156 -13.10 -10.33 8.97
N LEU A 157 -12.07 -9.71 9.53
CA LEU A 157 -11.96 -8.26 9.56
C LEU A 157 -11.52 -7.80 8.16
N THR A 158 -12.21 -6.78 7.65
CA THR A 158 -11.84 -6.12 6.40
C THR A 158 -11.30 -4.73 6.72
N PHE A 159 -10.28 -4.32 5.97
CA PHE A 159 -9.72 -2.96 5.98
C PHE A 159 -9.94 -2.33 4.59
N PRO A 160 -11.20 -2.01 4.21
CA PRO A 160 -11.58 -1.77 2.83
C PRO A 160 -11.43 -0.29 2.44
N PHE A 161 -10.44 0.40 2.98
CA PHE A 161 -10.33 1.85 2.86
C PHE A 161 -9.73 2.29 1.53
N PHE A 162 -10.12 3.49 1.08
CA PHE A 162 -9.49 4.16 -0.05
C PHE A 162 -8.07 4.65 0.29
N THR A 163 -7.89 5.19 1.51
CA THR A 163 -6.70 5.89 2.02
C THR A 163 -5.95 5.06 3.08
N ILE A 164 -5.55 3.84 2.73
CA ILE A 164 -4.62 3.05 3.54
C ILE A 164 -3.21 3.60 3.32
N GLU A 165 -2.76 4.48 4.21
CA GLU A 165 -1.58 5.33 3.98
C GLU A 165 -0.47 5.15 5.03
N ASN A 166 -0.58 4.12 5.89
CA ASN A 166 0.47 3.85 6.87
C ASN A 166 0.72 2.34 7.01
N VAL A 167 1.98 1.94 6.93
CA VAL A 167 2.46 0.63 7.38
C VAL A 167 3.83 0.75 8.05
N ASP A 168 4.02 0.12 9.21
CA ASP A 168 5.35 0.04 9.83
C ASP A 168 5.54 -1.24 10.63
N VAL A 169 6.79 -1.60 10.90
CA VAL A 169 7.17 -2.71 11.78
C VAL A 169 7.14 -2.22 13.22
N VAL A 170 6.36 -2.89 14.07
CA VAL A 170 6.27 -2.58 15.50
C VAL A 170 7.27 -3.41 16.29
N ASP A 171 7.37 -4.69 15.97
CA ASP A 171 8.35 -5.61 16.54
C ASP A 171 8.58 -6.79 15.58
N LYS A 172 9.31 -7.82 16.04
CA LYS A 172 9.68 -9.00 15.23
C LYS A 172 8.50 -9.83 14.71
N ARG A 173 7.29 -9.61 15.23
CA ARG A 173 6.08 -10.36 14.89
C ARG A 173 4.96 -9.47 14.42
N HIS A 174 5.01 -8.16 14.66
CA HIS A 174 3.87 -7.29 14.41
C HIS A 174 4.17 -6.15 13.43
N ILE A 175 3.20 -5.89 12.57
CA ILE A 175 3.10 -4.65 11.80
C ILE A 175 1.90 -3.84 12.27
N ILE A 176 1.99 -2.52 12.11
CA ILE A 176 0.84 -1.61 12.23
C ILE A 176 0.39 -1.21 10.83
N VAL A 177 -0.92 -1.11 10.61
CA VAL A 177 -1.52 -0.57 9.38
C VAL A 177 -2.54 0.49 9.75
N GLY A 178 -2.53 1.62 9.04
CA GLY A 178 -3.39 2.78 9.31
C GLY A 178 -4.25 3.20 8.11
N ASN A 179 -5.43 3.74 8.42
CA ASN A 179 -6.28 4.49 7.50
C ASN A 179 -6.19 5.98 7.85
N ASP A 180 -5.73 6.80 6.91
CA ASP A 180 -5.92 8.26 6.97
C ASP A 180 -7.36 8.52 6.53
N ASN A 181 -8.22 8.96 7.44
CA ASN A 181 -9.64 9.08 7.12
C ASN A 181 -9.99 10.23 6.15
N ASN A 182 -9.00 11.02 5.71
CA ASN A 182 -9.16 12.13 4.76
C ASN A 182 -10.40 12.98 5.06
N PHE A 183 -10.58 13.32 6.34
CA PHE A 183 -11.83 13.87 6.84
C PHE A 183 -12.23 15.16 6.10
N PRO A 184 -13.51 15.33 5.68
CA PRO A 184 -14.64 14.41 5.84
C PRO A 184 -14.96 13.56 4.58
N PHE A 185 -13.99 13.37 3.68
CA PHE A 185 -14.26 12.91 2.31
C PHE A 185 -14.28 11.40 2.11
N SER A 186 -13.59 10.61 2.95
CA SER A 186 -13.62 9.14 2.86
C SER A 186 -14.75 8.54 3.69
N ALA A 187 -15.43 7.53 3.14
CA ALA A 187 -16.56 6.84 3.78
C ALA A 187 -16.57 5.34 3.44
N SER A 188 -15.46 4.66 3.68
CA SER A 188 -15.22 3.31 3.19
C SER A 188 -15.81 2.20 4.07
N ARG A 189 -16.07 2.41 5.36
CA ARG A 189 -16.80 1.39 6.16
C ARG A 189 -18.30 1.47 5.94
N GLN A 190 -18.88 2.66 5.97
CA GLN A 190 -20.32 2.89 5.92
C GLN A 190 -20.61 4.03 4.93
N PRO A 191 -21.47 3.82 3.92
CA PRO A 191 -21.86 4.89 3.01
C PRO A 191 -22.38 6.12 3.77
N ASN A 192 -21.93 7.31 3.36
CA ASN A 192 -22.29 8.61 3.96
C ASN A 192 -21.87 8.83 5.41
N GLN A 193 -21.00 7.98 5.95
CA GLN A 193 -20.40 8.19 7.26
C GLN A 193 -18.89 8.32 7.08
N ALA A 194 -18.35 9.47 7.48
CA ALA A 194 -16.92 9.70 7.46
C ALA A 194 -16.19 8.60 8.24
N ASP A 195 -15.08 8.13 7.70
CA ASP A 195 -14.29 7.08 8.33
C ASP A 195 -13.66 7.58 9.66
N ASP A 196 -13.48 6.63 10.58
CA ASP A 196 -12.59 6.85 11.72
C ASP A 196 -11.13 6.80 11.23
N ASN A 197 -10.24 7.53 11.93
CA ASN A 197 -8.83 7.16 11.89
C ASN A 197 -8.69 5.80 12.57
N GLU A 198 -8.33 4.78 11.79
CA GLU A 198 -8.28 3.40 12.26
C GLU A 198 -6.86 2.85 12.15
N PHE A 199 -6.39 2.25 13.23
CA PHE A 199 -5.11 1.55 13.30
C PHE A 199 -5.34 0.10 13.71
N ILE A 200 -4.73 -0.82 12.99
CA ILE A 200 -4.72 -2.24 13.33
C ILE A 200 -3.30 -2.72 13.58
N LEU A 201 -3.12 -3.51 14.64
CA LEU A 201 -1.88 -4.23 14.91
C LEU A 201 -2.06 -5.68 14.44
N LEU A 202 -1.27 -6.10 13.47
CA LEU A 202 -1.35 -7.43 12.87
C LEU A 202 -0.15 -8.27 13.29
N GLU A 203 -0.41 -9.49 13.75
CA GLU A 203 0.63 -10.48 14.00
C GLU A 203 0.98 -11.22 12.69
N THR A 204 2.15 -10.96 12.14
CA THR A 204 2.61 -11.39 10.81
C THR A 204 4.07 -11.89 10.81
N PRO A 205 4.47 -12.85 11.66
CA PRO A 205 5.87 -13.26 11.77
C PRO A 205 6.44 -13.85 10.46
N GLN A 206 5.62 -14.53 9.66
CA GLN A 206 6.04 -15.07 8.37
C GLN A 206 6.26 -13.97 7.33
N LEU A 207 5.50 -12.86 7.39
CA LEU A 207 5.74 -11.69 6.55
C LEU A 207 7.08 -11.05 6.92
N LEU A 208 7.41 -10.97 8.21
CA LEU A 208 8.61 -10.29 8.72
C LEU A 208 9.88 -11.14 8.73
N THR A 209 9.81 -12.41 8.35
CA THR A 209 10.96 -13.32 8.27
C THR A 209 11.26 -13.62 6.79
N PRO A 210 12.23 -12.93 6.16
CA PRO A 210 12.66 -13.17 4.79
C PRO A 210 12.91 -14.63 4.44
#